data_AF-A0A1M6Q5D9-F1
#
_entry.id   AF-A0A1M6Q5D9-F1
#
_cell.length_a   1.000
_cell.length_b   1.000
_cell.length_c   1.000
_cell.angle_alpha   90.00
_cell.angle_beta   90.00
_cell.angle_gamma   90.00
#
_symmetry.space_group_name_H-M   'P 1'
#
loop_
_entity.id
_entity.type
_entity.pdbx_description
1 polymer ?
#
loop_
_entity_poly.entity_id
_entity_poly.type
_entity_poly.pdbx_seq_one_letter_code
_entity_poly.pdbx_strand_id
1 'polypeptide(L)'
;MECLKFRLFSPCATFKTPFSLKGIETYPLPTYSTIIGLLYTAAGRRWQGEKFSISVQGTYKSIFRDYIRFRKYNRKDKLLEVLPIEVPKLFELECVIHIVGQRDLLVEFERSLKNPSTYLFLGGGEYPVMVKDVKIVSYQERAMENQDIKLSAYVPERYKQVFSGSGIAFRIPSFWKDTISKGEWTWQTVYYYPNGSYIEGEVFVDEEGDFLWV
;
A
#
# COMPACT_ATOMS: atom_id res chain seq x y z
N MET A 1 15.28 -16.92 4.29
CA MET A 1 15.37 -15.50 4.70
C MET A 1 14.18 -15.18 5.61
N GLU A 2 14.15 -14.04 6.30
CA GLU A 2 13.02 -13.65 7.18
C GLU A 2 12.41 -12.32 6.74
N CYS A 3 11.09 -12.18 6.85
CA CYS A 3 10.37 -10.94 6.59
C CYS A 3 9.24 -10.73 7.61
N LEU A 4 8.81 -9.48 7.80
CA LEU A 4 7.59 -9.20 8.57
C LEU A 4 6.38 -9.30 7.65
N LYS A 5 5.39 -10.10 8.03
CA LYS A 5 4.10 -10.27 7.36
C LYS A 5 2.97 -9.74 8.24
N PHE A 6 2.00 -9.07 7.61
CA PHE A 6 0.73 -8.72 8.25
C PHE A 6 -0.38 -8.54 7.22
N ARG A 7 -1.62 -8.63 7.68
CA ARG A 7 -2.81 -8.39 6.85
C ARG A 7 -3.48 -7.08 7.24
N LEU A 8 -4.00 -6.38 6.25
CA LEU A 8 -4.79 -5.17 6.44
C LEU A 8 -6.21 -5.41 5.96
N PHE A 9 -7.18 -4.94 6.73
CA PHE A 9 -8.58 -4.85 6.32
C PHE A 9 -9.08 -3.42 6.54
N SER A 10 -9.71 -2.84 5.52
CA SER A 10 -10.42 -1.58 5.63
C SER A 10 -11.79 -1.66 4.97
N PRO A 11 -12.89 -1.24 5.65
CA PRO A 11 -14.22 -1.20 5.03
C PRO A 11 -14.28 -0.30 3.80
N CYS A 12 -13.57 0.82 3.81
CA CYS A 12 -13.33 1.61 2.61
C CYS A 12 -11.97 2.30 2.64
N ALA A 13 -11.34 2.47 1.49
CA ALA A 13 -10.09 3.19 1.36
C ALA A 13 -10.01 3.94 0.03
N THR A 14 -9.20 4.98 -0.03
CA THR A 14 -8.82 5.65 -1.28
C THR A 14 -7.34 6.01 -1.22
N PHE A 15 -6.64 5.80 -2.33
CA PHE A 15 -5.21 6.07 -2.50
C PHE A 15 -5.05 7.08 -3.62
N LYS A 16 -5.38 8.32 -3.31
CA LYS A 16 -5.49 9.39 -4.30
C LYS A 16 -4.21 9.54 -5.13
N THR A 17 -4.34 9.50 -6.46
CA THR A 17 -3.21 9.76 -7.35
C THR A 17 -2.83 11.24 -7.30
N PRO A 18 -1.55 11.59 -7.50
CA PRO A 18 -1.12 12.99 -7.56
C PRO A 18 -1.87 13.76 -8.65
N PHE A 19 -2.08 15.06 -8.43
CA PHE A 19 -2.73 15.98 -9.39
C PHE A 19 -4.19 15.68 -9.76
N SER A 20 -4.85 14.74 -9.08
CA SER A 20 -6.27 14.45 -9.28
C SER A 20 -7.15 15.51 -8.59
N LEU A 21 -7.36 16.65 -9.26
CA LEU A 21 -8.02 17.83 -8.69
C LEU A 21 -9.55 17.84 -8.88
N LYS A 22 -10.02 17.62 -10.11
CA LYS A 22 -11.46 17.62 -10.45
C LYS A 22 -12.02 16.21 -10.66
N GLY A 23 -11.26 15.34 -11.31
CA GLY A 23 -11.50 13.90 -11.35
C GLY A 23 -10.55 13.23 -10.38
N ILE A 24 -11.06 12.86 -9.19
CA ILE A 24 -10.24 12.11 -8.24
C ILE A 24 -10.08 10.69 -8.77
N GLU A 25 -8.85 10.22 -8.81
CA GLU A 25 -8.48 8.86 -9.16
C GLU A 25 -7.76 8.22 -7.98
N THR A 26 -7.84 6.89 -7.90
CA THR A 26 -7.21 6.11 -6.84
C THR A 26 -6.33 5.03 -7.43
N TYR A 27 -5.20 4.76 -6.78
CA TYR A 27 -4.45 3.53 -7.01
C TYR A 27 -5.28 2.30 -6.60
N PRO A 28 -5.07 1.14 -7.25
CA PRO A 28 -5.84 -0.09 -6.96
C PRO A 28 -5.47 -0.76 -5.62
N LEU A 29 -4.30 -0.44 -5.06
CA LEU A 29 -3.79 -0.96 -3.79
C LEU A 29 -3.06 0.17 -3.02
N PRO A 30 -2.79 0.00 -1.71
CA PRO A 30 -2.02 0.97 -0.95
C PRO A 30 -0.64 1.19 -1.56
N THR A 31 -0.25 2.46 -1.73
CA THR A 31 1.12 2.78 -2.18
C THR A 31 2.15 2.45 -1.10
N TYR A 32 3.41 2.27 -1.49
CA TYR A 32 4.50 2.06 -0.55
C TYR A 32 4.60 3.17 0.50
N SER A 33 4.41 4.44 0.10
CA SER A 33 4.37 5.57 1.04
C SER A 33 3.25 5.45 2.08
N THR A 34 2.10 4.88 1.70
CA THR A 34 0.97 4.66 2.60
C THR A 34 1.31 3.60 3.64
N ILE A 35 1.96 2.52 3.23
CA ILE A 35 2.44 1.46 4.14
C ILE A 35 3.54 2.00 5.07
N ILE A 36 4.49 2.76 4.55
CA ILE A 36 5.53 3.42 5.35
C ILE A 36 4.89 4.34 6.39
N GLY A 37 3.92 5.17 5.97
CA GLY A 37 3.17 6.05 6.88
C GLY A 37 2.45 5.27 7.99
N LEU A 38 1.81 4.15 7.64
CA LEU A 38 1.15 3.26 8.60
C LEU A 38 2.15 2.71 9.63
N LEU A 39 3.30 2.18 9.19
CA LEU A 39 4.32 1.59 10.06
C LEU A 39 4.87 2.60 11.08
N TYR A 40 5.21 3.80 10.62
CA TYR A 40 5.76 4.85 11.49
C TYR A 40 4.68 5.49 12.39
N THR A 41 3.42 5.52 11.94
CA THR A 41 2.28 5.88 12.80
C THR A 41 2.10 4.86 13.91
N ALA A 42 2.19 3.56 13.60
CA ALA A 42 2.13 2.51 14.61
C ALA A 42 3.28 2.63 15.62
N ALA A 43 4.51 2.85 15.14
CA ALA A 43 5.70 3.02 15.96
C ALA A 43 5.73 4.31 16.80
N GLY A 44 4.89 5.31 16.48
CA GLY A 44 4.82 6.57 17.22
C GLY A 44 6.04 7.47 17.03
N ARG A 45 6.82 7.26 15.96
CA ARG A 45 8.00 8.07 15.63
C ARG A 45 8.07 8.39 14.15
N ARG A 46 8.89 9.38 13.80
CA ARG A 46 9.15 9.73 12.39
C ARG A 46 10.18 8.80 11.77
N TRP A 47 10.08 8.63 10.46
CA TRP A 47 11.12 8.01 9.63
C TRP A 47 12.43 8.78 9.75
N GLN A 48 13.55 8.07 9.90
CA GLN A 48 14.89 8.62 10.13
C GLN A 48 15.89 8.21 9.04
N GLY A 49 15.41 7.82 7.86
CA GLY A 49 16.27 7.45 6.74
C GLY A 49 16.39 5.94 6.51
N GLU A 50 15.75 5.11 7.34
CA GLU A 50 15.81 3.65 7.22
C GLU A 50 15.27 3.17 5.87
N LYS A 51 15.88 2.12 5.31
CA LYS A 51 15.49 1.54 4.02
C LYS A 51 15.08 0.09 4.20
N PHE A 52 14.02 -0.28 3.52
CA PHE A 52 13.45 -1.63 3.49
C PHE A 52 12.63 -1.81 2.22
N SER A 53 12.44 -3.05 1.79
CA SER A 53 11.59 -3.42 0.66
C SER A 53 10.18 -3.76 1.15
N ILE A 54 9.18 -3.49 0.31
CA ILE A 54 7.76 -3.67 0.61
C ILE A 54 7.13 -4.46 -0.52
N SER A 55 6.54 -5.61 -0.21
CA SER A 55 5.61 -6.33 -1.08
C SER A 55 4.18 -5.95 -0.69
N VAL A 56 3.36 -5.59 -1.67
CA VAL A 56 1.94 -5.26 -1.47
C VAL A 56 1.10 -6.13 -2.38
N GLN A 57 0.22 -6.92 -1.77
CA GLN A 57 -0.77 -7.73 -2.45
C GLN A 57 -2.13 -7.47 -1.83
N GLY A 58 -3.20 -7.61 -2.60
CA GLY A 58 -4.53 -7.42 -2.04
C GLY A 58 -5.65 -7.60 -3.05
N THR A 59 -6.84 -7.41 -2.53
CA THR A 59 -8.09 -7.44 -3.27
C THR A 59 -9.08 -6.48 -2.62
N TYR A 60 -10.12 -6.12 -3.35
CA TYR A 60 -11.25 -5.36 -2.84
C TYR A 60 -12.51 -5.89 -3.52
N LYS A 61 -13.66 -5.76 -2.87
CA LYS A 61 -14.93 -6.30 -3.37
C LYS A 61 -15.47 -5.51 -4.56
N SER A 62 -15.40 -4.20 -4.51
CA SER A 62 -15.84 -3.32 -5.58
C SER A 62 -15.24 -1.91 -5.46
N ILE A 63 -15.39 -1.12 -6.52
CA ILE A 63 -15.13 0.32 -6.50
C ILE A 63 -16.45 1.05 -6.63
N PHE A 64 -16.71 2.01 -5.75
CA PHE A 64 -17.82 2.94 -5.87
C PHE A 64 -17.33 4.38 -5.81
N ARG A 65 -18.16 5.33 -6.27
CA ARG A 65 -17.87 6.76 -6.20
C ARG A 65 -18.74 7.38 -5.13
N ASP A 66 -18.10 7.92 -4.10
CA ASP A 66 -18.78 8.64 -3.03
C ASP A 66 -18.93 10.11 -3.41
N TYR A 67 -20.14 10.64 -3.27
CA TYR A 67 -20.46 12.01 -3.63
C TYR A 67 -20.45 12.89 -2.39
N ILE A 68 -19.41 13.72 -2.26
CA ILE A 68 -19.14 14.54 -1.09
C ILE A 68 -19.41 16.01 -1.42
N ARG A 69 -20.17 16.70 -0.58
CA ARG A 69 -20.38 18.16 -0.67
C ARG A 69 -19.64 18.88 0.44
N PHE A 70 -18.52 19.51 0.11
CA PHE A 70 -17.84 20.41 1.03
C PHE A 70 -18.57 21.75 1.07
N ARG A 71 -18.81 22.25 2.29
CA ARG A 71 -19.42 23.56 2.53
C ARG A 71 -18.40 24.41 3.27
N LYS A 72 -17.91 25.47 2.62
CA LYS A 72 -16.96 26.40 3.20
C LYS A 72 -17.64 27.74 3.39
N TYR A 73 -17.76 28.16 4.65
CA TYR A 73 -18.28 29.48 4.96
C TYR A 73 -17.13 30.50 4.97
N ASN A 74 -17.17 31.44 4.03
CA ASN A 74 -16.23 32.55 3.98
C ASN A 74 -16.74 33.67 4.88
N ARG A 75 -16.10 33.85 6.04
CA ARG A 75 -16.50 34.87 7.03
C ARG A 75 -16.36 36.30 6.50
N LYS A 76 -15.43 36.58 5.59
CA LYS A 76 -15.20 37.93 5.04
C LYS A 76 -16.34 38.32 4.09
N ASP A 77 -16.63 37.43 3.16
CA ASP A 77 -17.62 37.67 2.11
C ASP A 77 -19.04 37.27 2.54
N LYS A 78 -19.20 36.73 3.77
CA LYS A 78 -20.43 36.14 4.31
C LYS A 78 -21.09 35.13 3.36
N LEU A 79 -20.29 34.50 2.50
CA LEU A 79 -20.72 33.60 1.44
C LEU A 79 -20.54 32.15 1.87
N LEU A 80 -21.53 31.30 1.59
CA LEU A 80 -21.39 29.86 1.70
C LEU A 80 -21.02 29.27 0.33
N GLU A 81 -19.77 28.87 0.17
CA GLU A 81 -19.29 28.17 -1.02
C GLU A 81 -19.57 26.67 -0.87
N VAL A 82 -20.08 26.05 -1.92
CA VAL A 82 -20.34 24.61 -1.99
C VAL A 82 -19.49 24.01 -3.10
N LEU A 83 -18.65 23.03 -2.74
CA LEU A 83 -17.82 22.29 -3.69
C LEU A 83 -18.23 20.81 -3.68
N PRO A 84 -18.97 20.33 -4.70
CA PRO A 84 -19.23 18.91 -4.88
C PRO A 84 -17.99 18.21 -5.44
N ILE A 85 -17.68 17.04 -4.89
CA ILE A 85 -16.55 16.21 -5.31
C ILE A 85 -17.00 14.75 -5.33
N GLU A 86 -16.60 14.02 -6.37
CA GLU A 86 -16.72 12.56 -6.40
C GLU A 86 -15.38 11.92 -6.06
N VAL A 87 -15.39 11.04 -5.06
CA VAL A 87 -14.20 10.33 -4.59
C VAL A 87 -14.37 8.83 -4.86
N PRO A 88 -13.55 8.19 -5.71
CA PRO A 88 -13.55 6.75 -5.84
C PRO A 88 -13.04 6.10 -4.55
N LYS A 89 -13.77 5.10 -4.06
CA LYS A 89 -13.45 4.32 -2.87
C LYS A 89 -13.41 2.83 -3.21
N LEU A 90 -12.38 2.17 -2.71
CA LEU A 90 -12.25 0.72 -2.69
C LEU A 90 -13.06 0.19 -1.51
N PHE A 91 -14.04 -0.68 -1.76
CA PHE A 91 -14.93 -1.26 -0.74
C PHE A 91 -14.42 -2.62 -0.29
N GLU A 92 -14.42 -2.86 1.03
CA GLU A 92 -13.89 -4.09 1.65
C GLU A 92 -12.48 -4.43 1.14
N LEU A 93 -11.53 -3.51 1.36
CA LEU A 93 -10.13 -3.69 0.95
C LEU A 93 -9.44 -4.66 1.91
N GLU A 94 -8.83 -5.70 1.35
CA GLU A 94 -7.95 -6.64 2.04
C GLU A 94 -6.57 -6.63 1.41
N CYS A 95 -5.52 -6.57 2.23
CA CYS A 95 -4.14 -6.63 1.75
C CYS A 95 -3.30 -7.60 2.58
N VAL A 96 -2.34 -8.24 1.92
CA VAL A 96 -1.21 -8.95 2.53
C VAL A 96 0.04 -8.13 2.24
N ILE A 97 0.75 -7.75 3.31
CA ILE A 97 1.93 -6.90 3.23
C ILE A 97 3.11 -7.67 3.77
N HIS A 98 4.24 -7.60 3.06
CA HIS A 98 5.51 -8.10 3.54
C HIS A 98 6.58 -7.02 3.54
N ILE A 99 7.37 -6.97 4.60
CA ILE A 99 8.48 -6.03 4.78
C ILE A 99 9.78 -6.80 4.91
N VAL A 100 10.74 -6.49 4.05
CA VAL A 100 12.09 -7.07 4.07
C VAL A 100 13.10 -5.98 4.39
N GLY A 101 13.86 -6.17 5.46
CA GLY A 101 14.81 -5.17 5.95
C GLY A 101 15.62 -5.69 7.14
N GLN A 102 16.30 -4.77 7.84
CA GLN A 102 17.09 -5.11 9.02
C GLN A 102 16.23 -5.73 10.12
N ARG A 103 16.74 -6.77 10.78
CA ARG A 103 16.00 -7.55 11.78
C ARG A 103 15.42 -6.69 12.89
N ASP A 104 16.19 -5.74 13.41
CA ASP A 104 15.78 -4.84 14.50
C ASP A 104 14.55 -4.01 14.11
N LEU A 105 14.54 -3.51 12.86
CA LEU A 105 13.42 -2.74 12.32
C LEU A 105 12.16 -3.62 12.15
N LEU A 106 12.34 -4.88 11.72
CA LEU A 106 11.22 -5.83 11.63
C LEU A 106 10.62 -6.13 13.01
N VAL A 107 11.43 -6.32 14.05
CA VAL A 107 10.96 -6.51 15.44
C VAL A 107 10.20 -5.27 15.92
N GLU A 108 10.76 -4.09 15.66
CA GLU A 108 10.13 -2.83 16.05
C GLU A 108 8.74 -2.68 15.43
N PHE A 109 8.63 -2.89 14.13
CA PHE A 109 7.34 -2.81 13.42
C PHE A 109 6.37 -3.90 13.84
N GLU A 110 6.84 -5.13 14.08
CA GLU A 110 5.99 -6.20 14.60
C GLU A 110 5.35 -5.81 15.93
N ARG A 111 6.16 -5.33 16.88
CA ARG A 111 5.70 -4.89 18.20
C ARG A 111 4.72 -3.71 18.08
N SER A 112 5.06 -2.75 17.23
CA SER A 112 4.29 -1.52 17.04
C SER A 112 2.94 -1.78 16.36
N LEU A 113 2.88 -2.68 15.39
CA LEU A 113 1.60 -3.05 14.75
C LEU A 113 0.70 -3.85 15.69
N LYS A 114 1.27 -4.65 16.60
CA LYS A 114 0.52 -5.35 17.65
C LYS A 114 0.01 -4.42 18.75
N ASN A 115 0.77 -3.38 19.09
CA ASN A 115 0.44 -2.41 20.13
C ASN A 115 0.70 -0.98 19.62
N PRO A 116 -0.19 -0.46 18.75
CA PRO A 116 0.07 0.82 18.09
C PRO A 116 -0.06 1.98 19.08
N SER A 117 0.81 2.98 18.91
CA SER A 117 0.81 4.19 19.73
C SER A 117 -0.46 5.03 19.59
N THR A 118 -1.18 4.86 18.47
CA THR A 118 -2.42 5.56 18.14
C THR A 118 -3.31 4.68 17.26
N TYR A 119 -4.52 5.15 17.00
CA TYR A 119 -5.42 4.53 16.04
C TYR A 119 -4.81 4.53 14.63
N LEU A 120 -4.87 3.37 13.98
CA LEU A 120 -4.30 3.16 12.65
C LEU A 120 -5.33 3.44 11.55
N PHE A 121 -4.85 4.08 10.49
CA PHE A 121 -5.65 4.43 9.33
C PHE A 121 -4.83 4.34 8.05
N LEU A 122 -5.53 4.24 6.92
CA LEU A 122 -4.96 4.40 5.58
C LEU A 122 -5.27 5.81 5.07
N GLY A 123 -4.34 6.41 4.32
CA GLY A 123 -4.50 7.76 3.79
C GLY A 123 -4.40 8.85 4.87
N GLY A 124 -5.25 9.87 4.80
CA GLY A 124 -5.13 11.10 5.60
C GLY A 124 -5.84 11.09 6.97
N GLY A 125 -6.07 9.93 7.59
CA GLY A 125 -6.76 9.84 8.89
C GLY A 125 -8.23 9.45 8.83
N GLU A 126 -8.79 9.32 7.63
CA GLU A 126 -10.24 9.14 7.42
C GLU A 126 -10.66 7.67 7.38
N TYR A 127 -9.75 6.75 7.05
CA TYR A 127 -10.07 5.36 6.72
C TYR A 127 -9.48 4.39 7.76
N PRO A 128 -10.27 3.89 8.72
CA PRO A 128 -9.81 2.89 9.69
C PRO A 128 -9.16 1.71 9.03
N VAL A 129 -8.06 1.23 9.60
CA VAL A 129 -7.48 -0.05 9.18
C VAL A 129 -7.34 -0.98 10.37
N MET A 130 -7.86 -2.19 10.17
CA MET A 130 -7.65 -3.30 11.08
C MET A 130 -6.42 -4.07 10.61
N VAL A 131 -5.39 -4.12 11.46
CA VAL A 131 -4.20 -4.93 11.24
C VAL A 131 -4.41 -6.31 11.87
N LYS A 132 -4.13 -7.37 11.12
CA LYS A 132 -4.26 -8.77 11.54
C LYS A 132 -2.99 -9.55 11.26
N ASP A 133 -2.85 -10.69 11.93
CA ASP A 133 -1.83 -11.71 11.63
C ASP A 133 -0.40 -11.17 11.52
N VAL A 134 -0.01 -10.28 12.44
CA VAL A 134 1.33 -9.68 12.47
C VAL A 134 2.34 -10.69 13.00
N LYS A 135 3.32 -11.06 12.17
CA LYS A 135 4.35 -12.05 12.51
C LYS A 135 5.55 -11.95 11.59
N ILE A 136 6.71 -12.36 12.08
CA ILE A 136 7.88 -12.58 11.23
C ILE A 136 7.84 -14.01 10.73
N VAL A 137 7.98 -14.18 9.42
CA VAL A 137 7.90 -15.46 8.72
C VAL A 137 9.16 -15.72 7.93
N SER A 138 9.48 -17.00 7.75
CA SER A 138 10.52 -17.41 6.82
C SER A 138 10.00 -17.38 5.38
N TYR A 139 10.88 -17.04 4.44
CA TYR A 139 10.59 -17.09 3.01
C TYR A 139 11.80 -17.60 2.23
N GLN A 140 11.52 -18.20 1.08
CA GLN A 140 12.50 -18.82 0.20
C GLN A 140 12.09 -18.65 -1.26
N GLU A 141 13.07 -18.75 -2.15
CA GLU A 141 12.84 -18.75 -3.59
C GLU A 141 12.29 -20.11 -4.03
N ARG A 142 11.30 -20.10 -4.91
CA ARG A 142 10.69 -21.29 -5.50
C ARG A 142 10.43 -21.05 -6.98
N ALA A 143 10.75 -22.04 -7.79
CA ALA A 143 10.32 -22.09 -9.17
C ALA A 143 8.81 -22.38 -9.24
N MET A 144 8.09 -21.56 -9.98
CA MET A 144 6.66 -21.72 -10.24
C MET A 144 6.46 -22.21 -11.66
N GLU A 145 5.63 -23.23 -11.81
CA GLU A 145 5.24 -23.79 -13.08
C GLU A 145 3.77 -23.45 -13.32
N ASN A 146 3.52 -22.40 -14.11
CA ASN A 146 2.19 -21.99 -14.57
C ASN A 146 1.14 -21.89 -13.44
N GLN A 147 1.49 -21.19 -12.37
CA GLN A 147 0.61 -20.97 -11.22
C GLN A 147 -0.10 -19.62 -11.32
N ASP A 148 -1.37 -19.53 -10.91
CA ASP A 148 -2.08 -18.26 -10.83
C ASP A 148 -1.83 -17.53 -9.50
N ILE A 149 -1.72 -16.19 -9.56
CA ILE A 149 -1.68 -15.36 -8.35
C ILE A 149 -3.10 -15.18 -7.79
N LYS A 150 -3.28 -15.51 -6.51
CA LYS A 150 -4.59 -15.43 -5.84
C LYS A 150 -5.02 -14.00 -5.51
N LEU A 151 -4.05 -13.12 -5.28
CA LEU A 151 -4.26 -11.72 -4.95
C LEU A 151 -3.61 -10.85 -6.02
N SER A 152 -4.24 -9.71 -6.32
CA SER A 152 -3.63 -8.70 -7.17
C SER A 152 -2.40 -8.12 -6.48
N ALA A 153 -1.37 -7.74 -7.24
CA ALA A 153 -0.08 -7.37 -6.66
C ALA A 153 0.57 -6.18 -7.36
N TYR A 154 1.35 -5.41 -6.60
CA TYR A 154 2.38 -4.55 -7.17
C TYR A 154 3.68 -5.33 -7.34
N VAL A 155 4.07 -5.50 -8.59
CA VAL A 155 5.20 -6.32 -9.02
C VAL A 155 6.33 -5.40 -9.52
N PRO A 156 7.53 -5.45 -8.91
CA PRO A 156 8.70 -4.73 -9.41
C PRO A 156 9.08 -5.15 -10.84
N GLU A 157 9.70 -4.24 -11.59
CA GLU A 157 10.08 -4.46 -13.00
C GLU A 157 10.91 -5.74 -13.22
N ARG A 158 11.78 -6.10 -12.27
CA ARG A 158 12.61 -7.31 -12.32
C ARG A 158 11.85 -8.64 -12.31
N TYR A 159 10.55 -8.65 -12.02
CA TYR A 159 9.72 -9.87 -12.05
C TYR A 159 8.75 -9.88 -13.24
N LYS A 160 8.80 -8.87 -14.11
CA LYS A 160 7.87 -8.75 -15.25
C LYS A 160 7.95 -9.95 -16.19
N GLN A 161 9.14 -10.52 -16.38
CA GLN A 161 9.38 -11.68 -17.24
C GLN A 161 8.78 -12.98 -16.71
N VAL A 162 8.43 -13.03 -15.41
CA VAL A 162 7.82 -14.20 -14.79
C VAL A 162 6.32 -14.28 -15.12
N PHE A 163 5.69 -13.19 -15.56
CA PHE A 163 4.26 -13.16 -15.84
C PHE A 163 3.95 -13.40 -17.32
N SER A 164 2.93 -14.24 -17.59
CA SER A 164 2.46 -14.56 -18.94
C SER A 164 1.60 -13.45 -19.59
N GLY A 165 1.93 -12.18 -19.34
CA GLY A 165 1.18 -11.01 -19.83
C GLY A 165 1.79 -9.66 -19.42
N SER A 166 1.29 -8.59 -20.02
CA SER A 166 1.73 -7.23 -19.69
C SER A 166 0.91 -6.64 -18.55
N GLY A 167 1.53 -6.42 -17.39
CA GLY A 167 0.92 -5.73 -16.26
C GLY A 167 0.73 -4.22 -16.52
N ILE A 168 -0.14 -3.59 -15.72
CA ILE A 168 -0.43 -2.15 -15.83
C ILE A 168 0.65 -1.37 -15.08
N ALA A 169 1.41 -0.54 -15.78
CA ALA A 169 2.47 0.26 -15.16
C ALA A 169 1.88 1.38 -14.29
N PHE A 170 2.26 1.41 -13.02
CA PHE A 170 1.97 2.49 -12.08
C PHE A 170 3.26 3.11 -11.57
N ARG A 171 3.25 4.43 -11.44
CA ARG A 171 4.29 5.18 -10.72
C ARG A 171 3.76 5.48 -9.32
N ILE A 172 4.32 4.83 -8.31
CA ILE A 172 3.86 4.95 -6.92
C ILE A 172 4.92 5.67 -6.06
N PRO A 173 4.49 6.48 -5.08
CA PRO A 173 5.40 7.08 -4.11
C PRO A 173 5.87 6.03 -3.08
N SER A 174 7.15 6.08 -2.72
CA SER A 174 7.78 5.23 -1.71
C SER A 174 8.34 6.05 -0.53
N PHE A 175 9.66 6.17 -0.38
CA PHE A 175 10.32 6.90 0.71
C PHE A 175 10.43 8.40 0.41
N TRP A 176 10.45 9.25 1.44
CA TRP A 176 10.87 10.64 1.28
C TRP A 176 12.34 10.73 0.84
N LYS A 177 12.69 11.77 0.07
CA LYS A 177 14.07 12.16 -0.20
C LYS A 177 14.56 13.05 0.94
N ASP A 178 15.73 12.73 1.46
CA ASP A 178 16.42 13.51 2.48
C ASP A 178 17.16 14.71 1.84
N THR A 179 16.39 15.68 1.32
CA THR A 179 16.95 16.89 0.70
C THR A 179 16.45 18.14 1.41
N ILE A 180 17.39 19.03 1.75
CA ILE A 180 17.24 20.20 2.62
C ILE A 180 16.24 21.25 2.09
N SER A 181 15.88 21.25 0.81
CA SER A 181 15.22 22.41 0.20
C SER A 181 13.83 22.21 -0.41
N LYS A 182 13.24 21.01 -0.36
CA LYS A 182 11.81 20.75 -0.65
C LYS A 182 11.61 19.25 -0.49
N GLY A 183 10.65 18.85 0.33
CA GLY A 183 10.35 17.45 0.52
C GLY A 183 9.83 16.86 -0.79
N GLU A 184 10.59 15.93 -1.36
CA GLU A 184 10.21 15.17 -2.56
C GLU A 184 10.07 13.70 -2.22
N TRP A 185 9.08 13.04 -2.81
CA TRP A 185 8.96 11.59 -2.71
C TRP A 185 9.89 10.90 -3.71
N THR A 186 10.46 9.77 -3.31
CA THR A 186 11.05 8.79 -4.22
C THR A 186 9.90 8.10 -4.94
N TRP A 187 9.97 8.08 -6.28
CA TRP A 187 8.97 7.42 -7.11
C TRP A 187 9.53 6.10 -7.62
N GLN A 188 8.74 5.04 -7.53
CA GLN A 188 9.06 3.73 -8.06
C GLN A 188 8.04 3.32 -9.11
N THR A 189 8.52 2.71 -10.18
CA THR A 189 7.67 2.08 -11.20
C THR A 189 7.40 0.64 -10.78
N VAL A 190 6.13 0.29 -10.68
CA VAL A 190 5.64 -1.06 -10.41
C VAL A 190 4.62 -1.46 -11.45
N TYR A 191 4.45 -2.75 -11.67
CA TYR A 191 3.44 -3.31 -12.56
C TYR A 191 2.35 -3.94 -11.73
N TYR A 192 1.12 -3.50 -11.93
CA TYR A 192 -0.05 -4.10 -11.31
C TYR A 192 -0.51 -5.29 -12.15
N TYR A 193 -0.56 -6.45 -11.49
CA TYR A 193 -1.14 -7.67 -12.05
C TYR A 193 -2.40 -8.02 -11.26
N PRO A 194 -3.56 -8.20 -11.92
CA PRO A 194 -4.77 -8.63 -11.24
C PRO A 194 -4.68 -10.08 -10.77
N ASN A 195 -5.48 -10.45 -9.79
CA ASN A 195 -5.70 -11.85 -9.42
C ASN A 195 -6.09 -12.70 -10.64
N GLY A 196 -5.62 -13.95 -10.67
CA GLY A 196 -5.76 -14.83 -11.83
C GLY A 196 -4.70 -14.63 -12.92
N SER A 197 -3.73 -13.73 -12.72
CA SER A 197 -2.56 -13.66 -13.62
C SER A 197 -1.65 -14.87 -13.40
N TYR A 198 -1.10 -15.42 -14.48
CA TYR A 198 -0.22 -16.59 -14.43
C TYR A 198 1.24 -16.20 -14.29
N ILE A 199 1.97 -16.99 -13.50
CA ILE A 199 3.41 -16.87 -13.28
C ILE A 199 4.14 -18.17 -13.65
N GLU A 200 5.30 -18.01 -14.29
CA GLU A 200 6.23 -19.07 -14.64
C GLU A 200 7.66 -18.55 -14.43
N GLY A 201 8.40 -19.14 -13.49
CA GLY A 201 9.76 -18.72 -13.13
C GLY A 201 9.99 -18.65 -11.62
N GLU A 202 11.14 -18.09 -11.23
CA GLU A 202 11.57 -18.03 -9.84
C GLU A 202 10.96 -16.82 -9.12
N VAL A 203 10.30 -17.08 -7.99
CA VAL A 203 9.69 -16.07 -7.13
C VAL A 203 9.92 -16.41 -5.65
N PHE A 204 9.89 -15.40 -4.79
CA PHE A 204 9.89 -15.63 -3.36
C PHE A 204 8.50 -16.01 -2.86
N VAL A 205 8.46 -16.97 -1.94
CA VAL A 205 7.25 -17.44 -1.28
C VAL A 205 7.52 -17.58 0.21
N ASP A 206 6.60 -17.09 1.03
CA ASP A 206 6.66 -17.31 2.47
C ASP A 206 6.22 -18.75 2.86
N GLU A 207 6.45 -19.11 4.12
CA GLU A 207 6.07 -20.42 4.66
C GLU A 207 4.57 -20.72 4.63
N GLU A 208 3.72 -19.71 4.41
CA GLU A 208 2.26 -19.85 4.32
C GLU A 208 1.76 -19.88 2.87
N GLY A 209 2.67 -19.77 1.89
CA GLY A 209 2.35 -19.83 0.48
C GLY A 209 1.97 -18.49 -0.16
N ASP A 210 2.15 -17.36 0.53
CA ASP A 210 1.96 -16.03 -0.08
C ASP A 210 3.25 -15.58 -0.79
N PHE A 211 3.09 -14.97 -1.97
CA PHE A 211 4.21 -14.49 -2.77
C PHE A 211 4.89 -13.26 -2.16
N LEU A 212 6.17 -13.05 -2.44
CA LEU A 212 6.94 -11.87 -2.03
C LEU A 212 7.47 -11.13 -3.26
N TRP A 213 6.99 -9.92 -3.52
CA TRP A 213 7.41 -9.09 -4.65
C TRP A 213 8.41 -8.01 -4.21
N VAL A 214 9.57 -8.43 -3.68
CA VAL A 214 10.61 -7.57 -3.06
C VAL A 214 11.91 -7.52 -3.81
#